data_AF-A0A7C5RFK6-F1
#
_entry.id   AF-A0A7C5RFK6-F1
#
_cell.length_a   1.000
_cell.length_b   1.000
_cell.length_c   1.000
_cell.angle_alpha   90.00
_cell.angle_beta   90.00
_cell.angle_gamma   90.00
#
_symmetry.space_group_name_H-M   'P 1'
#
loop_
_entity.id
_entity.type
_entity.pdbx_description
1 polymer ?
#
loop_
_entity_poly.entity_id
_entity_poly.type
_entity_poly.pdbx_seq_one_letter_code
_entity_poly.pdbx_strand_id
1 'polypeptide(L)'
;MDFGLDRETEALRERVRAFLEEAVIPREAEAARNLDRLEAIARELQAEAKERGLFLPHMPRELGGLGLSWRQLAVVLEEAGRSLLGPRALNAAAPDEGNMHLLHKVASPEQKRRYLEPLAAGEVRSAFAMTEPMGAGADPTLLKTTARRKGRGFVLEGRKWFTTGAEGAAFFLVLARAEEGPTIFLVDRENPGLKLVRTIPTMDHWSLGGHGELVLEG
;
A
#
# COMPACT_ATOMS: atom_id res chain seq x y z
N MET A 1 -0.45 -35.50 -9.53
CA MET A 1 -1.06 -34.16 -9.70
C MET A 1 -0.08 -33.35 -10.52
N ASP A 2 -0.57 -32.70 -11.57
CA ASP A 2 0.23 -31.75 -12.34
C ASP A 2 0.09 -30.37 -11.69
N PHE A 3 1.21 -29.81 -11.25
CA PHE A 3 1.30 -28.49 -10.62
C PHE A 3 1.86 -27.44 -11.59
N GLY A 4 1.99 -27.78 -12.87
CA GLY A 4 2.42 -26.87 -13.91
C GLY A 4 1.44 -25.70 -14.12
N LEU A 5 1.97 -24.59 -14.60
CA LEU A 5 1.19 -23.42 -14.95
C LEU A 5 0.43 -23.69 -16.26
N ASP A 6 -0.84 -23.25 -16.32
CA ASP A 6 -1.56 -23.23 -17.58
C ASP A 6 -0.91 -22.22 -18.56
N ARG A 7 -1.23 -22.34 -19.84
CA ARG A 7 -0.61 -21.54 -20.90
C ARG A 7 -0.83 -20.03 -20.72
N GLU A 8 -1.97 -19.62 -20.18
CA GLU A 8 -2.29 -18.20 -19.98
C GLU A 8 -1.43 -17.64 -18.84
N THR A 9 -1.32 -18.38 -17.74
CA THR A 9 -0.50 -18.03 -16.58
C THR A 9 0.99 -17.99 -16.94
N GLU A 10 1.48 -18.96 -17.72
CA GLU A 10 2.86 -18.96 -18.20
C GLU A 10 3.14 -17.74 -19.11
N ALA A 11 2.23 -17.43 -20.04
CA ALA A 11 2.37 -16.26 -20.91
C ALA A 11 2.36 -14.94 -20.11
N LEU A 12 1.55 -14.84 -19.07
CA LEU A 12 1.55 -13.69 -18.16
C LEU A 12 2.87 -13.60 -17.39
N ARG A 13 3.39 -14.71 -16.87
CA ARG A 13 4.70 -14.77 -16.19
C ARG A 13 5.81 -14.21 -17.08
N GLU A 14 5.88 -14.68 -18.33
CA GLU A 14 6.90 -14.23 -19.28
C GLU A 14 6.79 -12.73 -19.61
N ARG A 15 5.57 -12.19 -19.72
CA ARG A 15 5.36 -10.75 -19.90
C ARG A 15 5.82 -9.93 -18.70
N VAL A 16 5.52 -10.38 -17.48
CA VAL A 16 5.97 -9.72 -16.25
C VAL A 16 7.50 -9.81 -16.15
N ARG A 17 8.08 -11.00 -16.36
CA ARG A 17 9.52 -11.22 -16.39
C ARG A 17 10.23 -10.27 -17.36
N ALA A 18 9.75 -10.18 -18.60
CA ALA A 18 10.31 -9.28 -19.60
C ALA A 18 10.25 -7.81 -19.14
N PHE A 19 9.11 -7.34 -18.61
CA PHE A 19 9.01 -5.99 -18.06
C PHE A 19 10.00 -5.75 -16.91
N LEU A 20 10.16 -6.72 -16.01
CA LEU A 20 11.08 -6.64 -14.90
C LEU A 20 12.54 -6.54 -15.38
N GLU A 21 12.93 -7.37 -16.34
CA GLU A 21 14.30 -7.45 -16.87
C GLU A 21 14.67 -6.26 -17.77
N GLU A 22 13.72 -5.78 -18.59
CA GLU A 22 13.95 -4.70 -19.56
C GLU A 22 13.87 -3.31 -18.91
N ALA A 23 12.94 -3.11 -17.98
CA ALA A 23 12.57 -1.77 -17.49
C ALA A 23 12.79 -1.59 -15.99
N VAL A 24 12.39 -2.53 -15.16
CA VAL A 24 12.39 -2.32 -13.70
C VAL A 24 13.78 -2.49 -13.07
N ILE A 25 14.41 -3.65 -13.25
CA ILE A 25 15.70 -4.00 -12.64
C ILE A 25 16.80 -3.00 -13.03
N PRO A 26 16.93 -2.55 -14.31
CA PRO A 26 17.92 -1.56 -14.67
C PRO A 26 17.79 -0.22 -13.92
N ARG A 27 16.59 0.15 -13.47
CA ARG A 27 16.32 1.39 -12.74
C ARG A 27 16.64 1.28 -11.24
N GLU A 28 16.89 0.09 -10.71
CA GLU A 28 17.29 -0.08 -9.30
C GLU A 28 18.60 0.64 -9.01
N ALA A 29 19.61 0.51 -9.89
CA ALA A 29 20.89 1.18 -9.70
C ALA A 29 20.76 2.72 -9.74
N GLU A 30 19.83 3.24 -10.53
CA GLU A 30 19.51 4.67 -10.57
C GLU A 30 18.85 5.12 -9.25
N ALA A 31 17.82 4.40 -8.81
CA ALA A 31 17.12 4.68 -7.56
C ALA A 31 18.04 4.59 -6.34
N ALA A 32 18.95 3.61 -6.30
CA ALA A 32 19.89 3.42 -5.20
C ALA A 32 20.93 4.56 -5.11
N ARG A 33 21.26 5.22 -6.23
CA ARG A 33 22.20 6.36 -6.24
C ARG A 33 21.55 7.65 -5.76
N ASN A 34 20.24 7.79 -5.92
CA ASN A 34 19.50 8.97 -5.50
C ASN A 34 18.08 8.60 -5.07
N LEU A 35 17.88 8.46 -3.77
CA LEU A 35 16.58 8.09 -3.19
C LEU A 35 15.50 9.15 -3.43
N ASP A 36 15.86 10.43 -3.64
CA ASP A 36 14.88 11.48 -3.95
C ASP A 36 14.21 11.24 -5.31
N ARG A 37 14.84 10.46 -6.19
CA ARG A 37 14.28 10.05 -7.48
C ARG A 37 13.35 8.85 -7.39
N LEU A 38 13.33 8.13 -6.27
CA LEU A 38 12.60 6.87 -6.13
C LEU A 38 11.11 7.00 -6.46
N GLU A 39 10.45 8.09 -6.03
CA GLU A 39 9.03 8.27 -6.28
C GLU A 39 8.74 8.54 -7.76
N ALA A 40 9.58 9.35 -8.40
CA ALA A 40 9.46 9.66 -9.81
C ALA A 40 9.74 8.42 -10.68
N ILE A 41 10.77 7.63 -10.34
CA ILE A 41 11.07 6.35 -10.99
C ILE A 41 9.88 5.39 -10.85
N ALA A 42 9.31 5.27 -9.64
CA ALA A 42 8.14 4.43 -9.43
C ALA A 42 6.95 4.85 -10.30
N ARG A 43 6.68 6.16 -10.44
CA ARG A 43 5.61 6.67 -11.31
C ARG A 43 5.86 6.39 -12.80
N GLU A 44 7.11 6.55 -13.26
CA GLU A 44 7.50 6.22 -14.63
C GLU A 44 7.28 4.72 -14.93
N LEU A 45 7.72 3.84 -14.02
CA LEU A 45 7.52 2.40 -14.14
C LEU A 45 6.04 2.00 -14.08
N GLN A 46 5.23 2.68 -13.26
CA GLN A 46 3.79 2.46 -13.23
C GLN A 46 3.10 2.86 -14.53
N ALA A 47 3.54 3.96 -15.16
CA ALA A 47 3.03 4.37 -16.47
C ALA A 47 3.36 3.30 -17.53
N GLU A 48 4.60 2.80 -17.55
CA GLU A 48 5.00 1.73 -18.47
C GLU A 48 4.25 0.41 -18.19
N ALA A 49 4.02 0.06 -16.93
CA ALA A 49 3.21 -1.11 -16.57
C ALA A 49 1.76 -0.98 -17.08
N LYS A 50 1.19 0.23 -17.11
CA LYS A 50 -0.13 0.48 -17.71
C LYS A 50 -0.12 0.27 -19.22
N GLU A 51 0.87 0.82 -19.92
CA GLU A 51 1.05 0.64 -21.36
C GLU A 51 1.22 -0.83 -21.74
N ARG A 52 1.96 -1.59 -20.93
CA ARG A 52 2.16 -3.03 -21.10
C ARG A 52 0.96 -3.89 -20.67
N GLY A 53 -0.07 -3.29 -20.06
CA GLY A 53 -1.25 -4.01 -19.55
C GLY A 53 -0.89 -4.99 -18.42
N LEU A 54 0.00 -4.59 -17.52
CA LEU A 54 0.47 -5.36 -16.35
C LEU A 54 0.13 -4.69 -15.01
N PHE A 55 -0.31 -3.43 -15.06
CA PHE A 55 -0.66 -2.64 -13.88
C PHE A 55 -1.83 -3.23 -13.09
N LEU A 56 -1.76 -3.10 -11.76
CA LEU A 56 -2.81 -3.46 -10.80
C LEU A 56 -3.27 -4.93 -10.89
N PRO A 57 -2.35 -5.93 -10.83
CA PRO A 57 -2.68 -7.33 -11.10
C PRO A 57 -3.62 -7.98 -10.07
N HIS A 58 -3.65 -7.45 -8.84
CA HIS A 58 -4.38 -8.00 -7.70
C HIS A 58 -5.84 -7.50 -7.59
N MET A 59 -6.22 -6.49 -8.37
CA MET A 59 -7.56 -5.90 -8.35
C MET A 59 -8.44 -6.41 -9.49
N PRO A 60 -9.77 -6.34 -9.34
CA PRO A 60 -10.69 -6.76 -10.37
C PRO A 60 -10.76 -5.75 -11.54
N ARG A 61 -11.31 -6.19 -12.67
CA ARG A 61 -11.30 -5.44 -13.93
C ARG A 61 -12.08 -4.13 -13.86
N GLU A 62 -13.15 -4.07 -13.06
CA GLU A 62 -13.93 -2.86 -12.83
C GLU A 62 -13.14 -1.72 -12.16
N LEU A 63 -12.01 -2.02 -11.53
CA LEU A 63 -11.08 -1.04 -10.96
C LEU A 63 -9.83 -0.83 -11.83
N GLY A 64 -9.84 -1.34 -13.06
CA GLY A 64 -8.69 -1.28 -13.98
C GLY A 64 -7.62 -2.34 -13.73
N GLY A 65 -7.89 -3.33 -12.87
CA GLY A 65 -6.97 -4.43 -12.62
C GLY A 65 -7.11 -5.59 -13.61
N LEU A 66 -6.29 -6.63 -13.42
CA LEU A 66 -6.26 -7.78 -14.34
C LEU A 66 -7.31 -8.86 -14.04
N GLY A 67 -7.93 -8.82 -12.85
CA GLY A 67 -8.93 -9.81 -12.44
C GLY A 67 -8.37 -11.24 -12.34
N LEU A 68 -7.13 -11.37 -11.86
CA LEU A 68 -6.43 -12.64 -11.74
C LEU A 68 -7.01 -13.52 -10.63
N SER A 69 -6.93 -14.83 -10.81
CA SER A 69 -7.07 -15.77 -9.70
C SER A 69 -5.89 -15.66 -8.72
N TRP A 70 -6.05 -16.14 -7.49
CA TRP A 70 -4.95 -16.17 -6.51
C TRP A 70 -3.70 -16.93 -6.99
N ARG A 71 -3.88 -17.97 -7.80
CA ARG A 71 -2.74 -18.73 -8.38
C ARG A 71 -1.98 -17.91 -9.41
N GLN A 72 -2.70 -17.26 -10.32
CA GLN A 72 -2.10 -16.34 -11.30
C GLN A 72 -1.41 -15.16 -10.61
N LEU A 73 -2.05 -14.58 -9.60
CA LEU A 73 -1.48 -13.47 -8.83
C LEU A 73 -0.20 -13.91 -8.12
N ALA A 74 -0.15 -15.10 -7.53
CA ALA A 74 1.06 -15.62 -6.88
C ALA A 74 2.25 -15.66 -7.86
N VAL A 75 2.04 -16.16 -9.08
CA VAL A 75 3.08 -16.19 -10.13
C VAL A 75 3.55 -14.77 -10.50
N VAL A 76 2.62 -13.82 -10.62
CA VAL A 76 2.98 -12.41 -10.89
C VAL A 76 3.79 -11.80 -9.75
N LEU A 77 3.40 -12.06 -8.49
CA LEU A 77 4.08 -11.53 -7.32
C LEU A 77 5.46 -12.17 -7.10
N GLU A 78 5.63 -13.45 -7.47
CA GLU A 78 6.93 -14.12 -7.48
C GLU A 78 7.90 -13.44 -8.47
N GLU A 79 7.45 -13.13 -9.69
CA GLU A 79 8.28 -12.39 -10.65
C GLU A 79 8.55 -10.95 -10.19
N ALA A 80 7.51 -10.27 -9.68
CA ALA A 80 7.65 -8.91 -9.17
C ALA A 80 8.67 -8.83 -8.03
N GLY A 81 8.69 -9.84 -7.15
CA GLY A 81 9.61 -9.93 -6.01
C GLY A 81 11.08 -10.11 -6.38
N ARG A 82 11.42 -10.33 -7.66
CA ARG A 82 12.81 -10.35 -8.15
C ARG A 82 13.45 -8.96 -8.17
N SER A 83 12.67 -7.90 -7.92
CA SER A 83 13.10 -6.51 -7.84
C SER A 83 12.50 -5.81 -6.63
N LEU A 84 13.26 -4.91 -6.01
CA LEU A 84 12.77 -4.04 -4.93
C LEU A 84 11.76 -3.00 -5.43
N LEU A 85 11.79 -2.69 -6.73
CA LEU A 85 10.84 -1.79 -7.40
C LEU A 85 9.67 -2.53 -8.04
N GLY A 86 9.77 -3.85 -8.25
CA GLY A 86 8.80 -4.65 -9.00
C GLY A 86 7.35 -4.53 -8.50
N PRO A 87 7.07 -4.79 -7.21
CA PRO A 87 5.72 -4.64 -6.69
C PRO A 87 5.19 -3.21 -6.83
N ARG A 88 6.06 -2.20 -6.67
CA ARG A 88 5.68 -0.79 -6.80
C ARG A 88 5.36 -0.42 -8.24
N ALA A 89 6.15 -0.90 -9.21
CA ALA A 89 5.93 -0.71 -10.63
C ALA A 89 4.57 -1.26 -11.09
N LEU A 90 4.14 -2.39 -10.51
CA LEU A 90 2.82 -2.98 -10.79
C LEU A 90 1.67 -2.36 -9.97
N ASN A 91 1.95 -1.36 -9.13
CA ASN A 91 1.02 -0.83 -8.11
C ASN A 91 0.45 -1.92 -7.18
N ALA A 92 1.27 -2.92 -6.84
CA ALA A 92 0.95 -4.05 -5.98
C ALA A 92 1.89 -4.13 -4.76
N ALA A 93 2.48 -3.00 -4.35
CA ALA A 93 3.32 -2.92 -3.17
C ALA A 93 2.46 -2.67 -1.91
N ALA A 94 2.86 -3.26 -0.78
CA ALA A 94 2.34 -2.85 0.51
C ALA A 94 2.76 -1.40 0.85
N PRO A 95 1.94 -0.65 1.60
CA PRO A 95 0.65 -1.04 2.16
C PRO A 95 -0.53 -0.87 1.18
N ASP A 96 -0.30 -0.26 0.01
CA ASP A 96 -1.34 0.13 -0.93
C ASP A 96 -2.16 -1.07 -1.44
N GLU A 97 -1.49 -2.18 -1.78
CA GLU A 97 -2.11 -3.45 -2.19
C GLU A 97 -3.20 -3.91 -1.19
N GLY A 98 -2.82 -4.10 0.08
CA GLY A 98 -3.75 -4.55 1.12
C GLY A 98 -4.84 -3.53 1.44
N ASN A 99 -4.51 -2.24 1.40
CA ASN A 99 -5.47 -1.17 1.61
C ASN A 99 -6.52 -1.12 0.50
N MET A 100 -6.13 -1.32 -0.76
CA MET A 100 -7.06 -1.43 -1.88
C MET A 100 -8.00 -2.62 -1.71
N HIS A 101 -7.47 -3.78 -1.31
CA HIS A 101 -8.29 -4.97 -1.07
C HIS A 101 -9.32 -4.73 0.03
N LEU A 102 -8.91 -4.16 1.17
CA LEU A 102 -9.80 -3.84 2.27
C LEU A 102 -10.89 -2.85 1.84
N LEU A 103 -10.51 -1.73 1.21
CA LEU A 103 -11.45 -0.72 0.77
C LEU A 103 -12.43 -1.27 -0.28
N HIS A 104 -11.96 -2.08 -1.20
CA HIS A 104 -12.82 -2.73 -2.18
C HIS A 104 -13.90 -3.60 -1.51
N LYS A 105 -13.51 -4.33 -0.45
CA LYS A 105 -14.40 -5.25 0.26
C LYS A 105 -15.43 -4.54 1.15
N VAL A 106 -15.04 -3.51 1.91
CA VAL A 106 -15.88 -2.98 3.00
C VAL A 106 -16.24 -1.50 2.90
N ALA A 107 -15.58 -0.72 2.05
CA ALA A 107 -15.81 0.71 2.02
C ALA A 107 -17.15 1.08 1.37
N SER A 108 -17.78 2.16 1.86
CA SER A 108 -18.99 2.72 1.26
C SER A 108 -18.72 3.25 -0.16
N PRO A 109 -19.74 3.44 -1.01
CA PRO A 109 -19.54 4.02 -2.34
C PRO A 109 -18.84 5.38 -2.32
N GLU A 110 -19.07 6.20 -1.31
CA GLU A 110 -18.39 7.49 -1.14
C GLU A 110 -16.92 7.31 -0.77
N GLN A 111 -16.60 6.39 0.14
CA GLN A 111 -15.22 6.08 0.51
C GLN A 111 -14.46 5.45 -0.66
N LYS A 112 -15.10 4.59 -1.47
CA LYS A 112 -14.48 4.03 -2.67
C LYS A 112 -14.09 5.12 -3.66
N ARG A 113 -15.00 6.04 -3.98
CA ARG A 113 -14.70 7.20 -4.85
C ARG A 113 -13.57 8.06 -4.31
N ARG A 114 -13.59 8.36 -3.01
CA ARG A 114 -12.62 9.28 -2.40
C ARG A 114 -11.23 8.66 -2.19
N TYR A 115 -11.17 7.38 -1.86
CA TYR A 115 -9.93 6.73 -1.39
C TYR A 115 -9.46 5.59 -2.28
N LEU A 116 -10.38 4.70 -2.71
CA LEU A 116 -10.00 3.51 -3.48
C LEU A 116 -9.67 3.85 -4.93
N GLU A 117 -10.51 4.64 -5.61
CA GLU A 117 -10.34 4.97 -7.03
C GLU A 117 -8.99 5.66 -7.32
N PRO A 118 -8.58 6.74 -6.63
CA PRO A 118 -7.28 7.36 -6.89
C PRO A 118 -6.11 6.46 -6.48
N LEU A 119 -6.27 5.61 -5.46
CA LEU A 119 -5.25 4.65 -5.04
C LEU A 119 -5.06 3.54 -6.09
N ALA A 120 -6.16 3.00 -6.61
CA ALA A 120 -6.17 2.02 -7.69
C ALA A 120 -5.60 2.60 -8.99
N ALA A 121 -5.86 3.88 -9.27
CA ALA A 121 -5.27 4.60 -10.40
C ALA A 121 -3.77 4.87 -10.24
N GLY A 122 -3.19 4.68 -9.04
CA GLY A 122 -1.79 5.00 -8.74
C GLY A 122 -1.51 6.50 -8.65
N GLU A 123 -2.53 7.32 -8.42
CA GLU A 123 -2.42 8.79 -8.33
C GLU A 123 -1.96 9.23 -6.93
N VAL A 124 -2.31 8.45 -5.91
CA VAL A 124 -1.96 8.68 -4.51
C VAL A 124 -1.38 7.44 -3.86
N ARG A 125 -0.67 7.62 -2.74
CA ARG A 125 -0.27 6.55 -1.83
C ARG A 125 -1.12 6.59 -0.56
N SER A 126 -1.25 5.45 0.10
CA SER A 126 -1.90 5.28 1.38
C SER A 126 -0.91 4.77 2.42
N ALA A 127 -1.33 4.77 3.68
CA ALA A 127 -0.56 4.21 4.79
C ALA A 127 -1.46 3.44 5.74
N PHE A 128 -0.96 2.36 6.33
CA PHE A 128 -1.68 1.55 7.32
C PHE A 128 -1.03 1.69 8.70
N ALA A 129 -1.75 2.30 9.63
CA ALA A 129 -1.25 2.68 10.95
C ALA A 129 -1.88 1.79 12.03
N MET A 130 -1.26 0.62 12.24
CA MET A 130 -1.67 -0.34 13.27
C MET A 130 -0.71 -0.35 14.45
N THR A 131 0.58 -0.54 14.19
CA THR A 131 1.60 -0.80 15.20
C THR A 131 1.76 0.37 16.17
N GLU A 132 2.02 0.07 17.44
CA GLU A 132 2.18 1.03 18.53
C GLU A 132 3.50 0.79 19.29
N PRO A 133 4.16 1.83 19.82
CA PRO A 133 5.47 1.69 20.46
C PRO A 133 5.48 0.82 21.72
N MET A 134 4.32 0.62 22.37
CA MET A 134 4.20 -0.01 23.69
C MET A 134 3.35 -1.29 23.69
N GLY A 135 3.21 -1.99 22.55
CA GLY A 135 2.79 -3.40 22.58
C GLY A 135 1.91 -3.89 21.44
N ALA A 136 1.12 -3.03 20.79
CA ALA A 136 0.32 -3.47 19.66
C ALA A 136 1.22 -3.65 18.44
N GLY A 137 1.68 -4.88 18.20
CA GLY A 137 2.54 -5.25 17.07
C GLY A 137 2.22 -6.68 16.66
N ALA A 138 2.95 -7.65 17.22
CA ALA A 138 2.61 -9.06 17.09
C ALA A 138 1.29 -9.42 17.79
N ASP A 139 0.99 -8.74 18.90
CA ASP A 139 -0.28 -8.89 19.63
C ASP A 139 -1.16 -7.63 19.44
N PRO A 140 -2.12 -7.65 18.50
CA PRO A 140 -3.02 -6.51 18.27
C PRO A 140 -4.02 -6.30 19.42
N THR A 141 -4.18 -7.25 20.36
CA THR A 141 -5.09 -7.08 21.50
C THR A 141 -4.59 -6.03 22.49
N LEU A 142 -3.30 -5.69 22.43
CA LEU A 142 -2.67 -4.66 23.26
C LEU A 142 -2.93 -3.23 22.78
N LEU A 143 -3.72 -3.05 21.71
CA LEU A 143 -4.08 -1.74 21.12
C LEU A 143 -4.45 -0.69 22.18
N LYS A 144 -3.74 0.43 22.20
CA LYS A 144 -3.96 1.55 23.12
C LYS A 144 -4.54 2.78 22.45
N THR A 145 -4.36 2.97 21.14
CA THR A 145 -5.02 4.06 20.40
C THR A 145 -6.53 3.92 20.56
N THR A 146 -7.18 4.98 21.01
CA THR A 146 -8.63 5.01 21.24
C THR A 146 -9.35 5.82 20.18
N ALA A 147 -10.60 5.44 19.91
CA ALA A 147 -11.54 6.23 19.14
C ALA A 147 -12.79 6.44 20.00
N ARG A 148 -13.09 7.70 20.32
CA ARG A 148 -14.27 8.05 21.13
C ARG A 148 -15.27 8.81 20.28
N ARG A 149 -16.55 8.45 20.37
CA ARG A 149 -17.61 9.11 19.61
C ARG A 149 -17.77 10.57 20.06
N LYS A 150 -17.77 11.51 19.12
CA LYS A 150 -18.01 12.95 19.37
C LYS A 150 -18.94 13.51 18.30
N GLY A 151 -20.20 13.73 18.65
CA GLY A 151 -21.22 14.19 17.72
C GLY A 151 -21.47 13.18 16.59
N ARG A 152 -21.16 13.57 15.35
CA ARG A 152 -21.28 12.69 14.16
C ARG A 152 -19.99 11.96 13.79
N GLY A 153 -18.88 12.25 14.48
CA GLY A 153 -17.57 11.68 14.18
C GLY A 153 -16.91 11.00 15.37
N PHE A 154 -15.61 10.76 15.24
CA PHE A 154 -14.76 10.16 16.26
C PHE A 154 -13.55 11.06 16.52
N VAL A 155 -13.11 11.07 17.78
CA VAL A 155 -11.84 11.66 18.22
C VAL A 155 -10.86 10.51 18.39
N LEU A 156 -9.74 10.56 17.67
CA LEU A 156 -8.70 9.55 17.78
C LEU A 156 -7.56 10.07 18.66
N GLU A 157 -7.11 9.23 19.59
CA GLU A 157 -6.03 9.57 20.51
C GLU A 157 -5.09 8.40 20.67
N GLY A 158 -3.81 8.61 20.35
CA GLY A 158 -2.79 7.58 20.44
C GLY A 158 -1.52 7.88 19.65
N ARG A 159 -0.63 6.89 19.60
CA ARG A 159 0.64 6.98 18.88
C ARG A 159 0.86 5.71 18.06
N LYS A 160 1.12 5.90 16.76
CA LYS A 160 1.44 4.82 15.83
C LYS A 160 2.92 4.82 15.49
N TRP A 161 3.42 3.64 15.19
CA TRP A 161 4.83 3.36 14.96
C TRP A 161 5.02 2.53 13.70
N PHE A 162 6.17 2.65 13.06
CA PHE A 162 6.51 1.91 11.83
C PHE A 162 5.44 1.95 10.73
N THR A 163 4.77 3.09 10.55
CA THR A 163 3.73 3.23 9.52
C THR A 163 4.38 3.39 8.14
N THR A 164 4.55 2.30 7.40
CA THR A 164 5.15 2.31 6.06
C THR A 164 4.37 3.22 5.11
N GLY A 165 5.09 4.00 4.30
CA GLY A 165 4.49 4.90 3.32
C GLY A 165 4.02 6.24 3.87
N ALA A 166 4.23 6.52 5.16
CA ALA A 166 3.62 7.66 5.85
C ALA A 166 3.95 9.02 5.21
N GLU A 167 5.20 9.26 4.84
CA GLU A 167 5.57 10.50 4.15
C GLU A 167 5.04 10.47 2.71
N GLY A 168 4.29 11.50 2.33
CA GLY A 168 3.59 11.58 1.04
C GLY A 168 2.34 10.70 0.88
N ALA A 169 1.88 9.98 1.91
CA ALA A 169 0.56 9.36 1.89
C ALA A 169 -0.54 10.42 1.86
N ALA A 170 -1.56 10.25 1.03
CA ALA A 170 -2.71 11.14 0.97
C ALA A 170 -3.71 10.87 2.11
N PHE A 171 -3.73 9.64 2.63
CA PHE A 171 -4.59 9.24 3.73
C PHE A 171 -4.05 8.00 4.45
N PHE A 172 -4.57 7.79 5.67
CA PHE A 172 -4.16 6.73 6.58
C PHE A 172 -5.37 5.88 6.94
N LEU A 173 -5.16 4.57 6.95
CA LEU A 173 -6.05 3.61 7.61
C LEU A 173 -5.52 3.39 9.03
N VAL A 174 -6.22 3.94 10.01
CA VAL A 174 -5.79 3.93 11.42
C VAL A 174 -6.60 2.91 12.19
N LEU A 175 -5.95 1.89 12.75
CA LEU A 175 -6.61 0.96 13.67
C LEU A 175 -6.69 1.59 15.07
N ALA A 176 -7.89 1.73 15.62
CA ALA A 176 -8.12 2.24 16.97
C ALA A 176 -9.21 1.45 17.69
N ARG A 177 -9.15 1.43 19.02
CA ARG A 177 -10.18 0.81 19.86
C ARG A 177 -11.38 1.74 19.99
N ALA A 178 -12.49 1.37 19.36
CA ALA A 178 -13.81 1.98 19.56
C ALA A 178 -14.63 1.18 20.59
N GLU A 179 -15.83 1.66 20.91
CA GLU A 179 -16.75 0.97 21.84
C GLU A 179 -17.18 -0.41 21.31
N GLU A 180 -17.32 -0.52 19.99
CA GLU A 180 -17.69 -1.73 19.25
C GLU A 180 -16.51 -2.69 19.05
N GLY A 181 -15.29 -2.29 19.46
CA GLY A 181 -14.05 -3.03 19.31
C GLY A 181 -13.05 -2.36 18.35
N PRO A 182 -11.97 -3.08 17.97
CA PRO A 182 -10.98 -2.58 17.03
C PRO A 182 -11.62 -2.18 15.71
N THR A 183 -11.44 -0.92 15.32
CA THR A 183 -12.07 -0.30 14.14
C THR A 183 -11.01 0.43 13.32
N ILE A 184 -11.10 0.32 12.00
CA ILE A 184 -10.22 1.03 11.06
C ILE A 184 -10.91 2.33 10.63
N PHE A 185 -10.22 3.44 10.84
CA PHE A 185 -10.67 4.78 10.46
C PHE A 185 -9.86 5.28 9.26
N LEU A 186 -10.54 5.92 8.30
CA LEU A 186 -9.89 6.66 7.23
C LEU A 186 -9.62 8.09 7.72
N VAL A 187 -8.35 8.48 7.75
CA VAL A 187 -7.91 9.79 8.21
C VAL A 187 -7.11 10.45 7.09
N ASP A 188 -7.58 11.59 6.61
CA ASP A 188 -6.87 12.36 5.58
C ASP A 188 -5.53 12.87 6.11
N ARG A 189 -4.51 12.95 5.24
CA ARG A 189 -3.18 13.47 5.60
C ARG A 189 -3.21 14.89 6.17
N GLU A 190 -4.14 15.71 5.70
CA GLU A 190 -4.32 17.11 6.10
C GLU A 190 -5.19 17.26 7.37
N ASN A 191 -5.66 16.16 7.97
CA ASN A 191 -6.40 16.24 9.22
C ASN A 191 -5.47 16.79 10.32
N PRO A 192 -5.80 17.91 10.98
CA PRO A 192 -4.93 18.54 11.97
C PRO A 192 -4.66 17.66 13.21
N GLY A 193 -5.53 16.68 13.47
CA GLY A 193 -5.35 15.69 14.51
C GLY A 193 -4.30 14.62 14.19
N LEU A 194 -3.88 14.48 12.93
CA LEU A 194 -2.86 13.52 12.50
C LEU A 194 -1.53 14.23 12.29
N LYS A 195 -0.52 13.85 13.08
CA LYS A 195 0.83 14.42 12.99
C LYS A 195 1.83 13.33 12.65
N LEU A 196 2.50 13.46 11.52
CA LEU A 196 3.72 12.71 11.23
C LEU A 196 4.88 13.37 11.98
N VAL A 197 5.34 12.73 13.05
CA VAL A 197 6.40 13.28 13.92
C VAL A 197 7.77 13.16 13.27
N ARG A 198 8.02 12.01 12.64
CA ARG A 198 9.26 11.71 11.91
C ARG A 198 9.10 10.46 11.06
N THR A 199 9.97 10.33 10.06
CA THR A 199 10.30 9.05 9.44
C THR A 199 11.38 8.36 10.28
N ILE A 200 11.13 7.11 10.68
CA ILE A 200 12.04 6.31 11.49
C ILE A 200 13.17 5.78 10.60
N PRO A 201 14.46 6.02 10.96
CA PRO A 201 15.58 5.45 10.21
C PRO A 201 15.56 3.92 10.27
N THR A 202 15.68 3.29 9.11
CA THR A 202 15.74 1.83 8.93
C THR A 202 16.94 1.44 8.07
N MET A 203 17.29 0.15 8.07
CA MET A 203 18.27 -0.38 7.12
C MET A 203 17.71 -0.40 5.68
N ASP A 204 16.39 -0.49 5.54
CA ASP A 204 15.72 -0.37 4.24
C ASP A 204 15.62 1.10 3.82
N HIS A 205 15.83 1.32 2.52
CA HIS A 205 15.75 2.62 1.84
C HIS A 205 14.74 2.61 0.67
N TRP A 206 14.10 1.47 0.39
CA TRP A 206 13.22 1.27 -0.75
C TRP A 206 11.74 1.52 -0.43
N SER A 207 11.40 1.59 0.85
CA SER A 207 10.08 2.00 1.31
C SER A 207 9.86 3.49 1.02
N LEU A 208 9.22 3.79 -0.11
CA LEU A 208 8.74 5.14 -0.45
C LEU A 208 7.93 5.72 0.71
N GLY A 209 8.31 6.92 1.15
CA GLY A 209 7.69 7.57 2.29
C GLY A 209 8.15 7.08 3.68
N GLY A 210 9.09 6.13 3.71
CA GLY A 210 9.70 5.58 4.92
C GLY A 210 8.68 4.95 5.88
N HIS A 211 9.08 4.85 7.14
CA HIS A 211 8.24 4.32 8.22
C HIS A 211 7.93 5.43 9.23
N GLY A 212 6.69 5.91 9.25
CA GLY A 212 6.28 7.02 10.09
C GLY A 212 6.07 6.66 11.56
N GLU A 213 6.45 7.58 12.43
CA GLU A 213 5.92 7.73 13.78
C GLU A 213 4.78 8.76 13.73
N LEU A 214 3.57 8.36 14.09
CA LEU A 214 2.39 9.22 14.05
C LEU A 214 1.85 9.51 15.44
N VAL A 215 1.34 10.71 15.65
CA VAL A 215 0.58 11.10 16.83
C VAL A 215 -0.83 11.52 16.40
N LEU A 216 -1.83 11.02 17.12
CA LEU A 216 -3.25 11.31 16.94
C LEU A 216 -3.74 12.11 18.14
N GLU A 217 -4.17 13.34 17.92
CA GLU A 217 -4.59 14.32 18.94
C GLU A 217 -5.83 15.11 18.46
N GLY A 218 -6.85 14.44 17.91
CA GLY A 218 -8.02 15.11 17.33
C GLY A 218 -9.20 14.22 16.99
#